data_AF-A0A7C2F0G5-F1
#
_entry.id   AF-A0A7C2F0G5-F1
#
_cell.length_a   1.000
_cell.length_b   1.000
_cell.length_c   1.000
_cell.angle_alpha   90.00
_cell.angle_beta   90.00
_cell.angle_gamma   90.00
#
_symmetry.space_group_name_H-M   'P 1'
#
loop_
_entity.id
_entity.type
_entity.pdbx_description
1 polymer ?
#
loop_
_entity_poly.entity_id
_entity_poly.type
_entity_poly.pdbx_seq_one_letter_code
_entity_poly.pdbx_strand_id
1 'polypeptide(L)'
;MTKSEKIGVVVGVIGASVGSLSWIVIAGASMGAWPFIVLPLLFGVVCVVSTIRLYTLYPQSKFTIMGLAILWLSILNLIFGNLIYDRLPENILDVPTGKESFSLLKLNLFIGLISLLGFCFVLVDVFRGNRSI
;
A
#
# COMPACT_ATOMS: atom_id res chain seq x y z
N MET A 1 -22.21 8.95 9.77
CA MET A 1 -20.76 9.20 9.67
C MET A 1 -20.53 10.67 9.97
N THR A 2 -19.68 10.97 10.95
CA THR A 2 -19.37 12.35 11.32
C THR A 2 -18.37 12.96 10.33
N LYS A 3 -18.33 14.30 10.27
CA LYS A 3 -17.39 15.01 9.38
C LYS A 3 -15.92 14.67 9.72
N SER A 4 -15.61 14.42 10.99
CA SER A 4 -14.26 14.05 11.45
C SER A 4 -13.85 12.66 10.99
N GLU A 5 -14.74 11.66 11.06
CA GLU A 5 -14.47 10.30 10.57
C GLU A 5 -14.13 10.29 9.08
N LYS A 6 -14.85 11.06 8.27
CA LYS A 6 -14.59 11.16 6.83
C LYS A 6 -13.20 11.73 6.54
N ILE A 7 -12.81 12.78 7.25
CA ILE A 7 -11.50 13.41 7.10
C ILE A 7 -10.39 12.44 7.52
N GLY A 8 -10.57 11.76 8.66
CA GLY A 8 -9.60 10.77 9.15
C GLY A 8 -9.34 9.65 8.15
N VAL A 9 -10.39 9.12 7.52
CA VAL A 9 -10.26 8.08 6.49
C VAL A 9 -9.53 8.59 5.26
N VAL A 10 -9.92 9.77 4.74
CA VAL A 10 -9.27 10.35 3.55
C VAL A 10 -7.78 10.58 3.80
N VAL A 11 -7.44 11.22 4.92
CA VAL A 11 -6.04 11.50 5.28
C VAL A 11 -5.27 10.20 5.50
N GLY A 12 -5.86 9.22 6.18
CA GLY A 12 -5.22 7.93 6.43
C GLY A 12 -4.91 7.15 5.15
N VAL A 13 -5.85 7.10 4.20
CA VAL A 13 -5.67 6.38 2.93
C VAL A 13 -4.64 7.07 2.04
N ILE A 14 -4.67 8.41 1.97
CA ILE A 14 -3.66 9.18 1.24
C ILE A 14 -2.28 8.96 1.87
N GLY A 15 -2.17 9.08 3.19
CA GLY A 15 -0.92 8.87 3.91
C GLY A 15 -0.35 7.47 3.70
N ALA A 16 -1.18 6.43 3.79
CA ALA A 16 -0.76 5.05 3.54
C ALA A 16 -0.30 4.83 2.09
N SER A 17 -1.01 5.41 1.12
CA SER A 17 -0.66 5.29 -0.31
C SER A 17 0.66 6.01 -0.62
N VAL A 18 0.83 7.24 -0.14
CA VAL A 18 2.06 8.03 -0.32
C VAL A 18 3.23 7.36 0.39
N GLY A 19 3.07 6.98 1.66
CA GLY A 19 4.11 6.32 2.43
C GLY A 19 4.57 5.01 1.79
N SER A 20 3.64 4.17 1.34
CA SER A 20 3.96 2.85 0.77
C SER A 20 4.53 2.90 -0.64
N LEU A 21 4.24 3.92 -1.45
CA LEU A 21 4.67 3.97 -2.86
C LEU A 21 5.81 4.96 -3.12
N SER A 22 6.07 5.89 -2.19
CA SER A 22 7.12 6.91 -2.33
C SER A 22 8.50 6.34 -2.63
N TRP A 23 8.90 5.27 -1.93
CA TRP A 23 10.22 4.66 -2.12
C TRP A 23 10.39 4.07 -3.54
N ILE A 24 9.31 3.56 -4.14
CA ILE A 24 9.31 3.04 -5.52
C ILE A 24 9.54 4.20 -6.49
N VAL A 25 8.84 5.32 -6.27
CA VAL A 25 8.97 6.52 -7.11
C VAL A 25 10.38 7.10 -7.01
N ILE A 26 10.95 7.18 -5.80
CA ILE A 26 12.32 7.65 -5.57
C ILE A 26 13.33 6.74 -6.27
N ALA A 27 13.17 5.42 -6.14
CA ALA A 27 14.03 4.46 -6.84
C ALA A 27 13.88 4.56 -8.36
N GLY A 28 12.65 4.73 -8.87
CA GLY A 28 12.39 4.97 -10.29
C GLY A 28 13.08 6.22 -10.82
N ALA A 29 13.04 7.31 -10.06
CA ALA A 29 13.71 8.57 -10.38
C ALA A 29 15.23 8.42 -10.39
N SER A 30 15.82 7.73 -9.41
CA SER A 30 17.28 7.55 -9.35
C SER A 30 17.83 6.70 -10.50
N MET A 31 17.04 5.76 -11.00
CA MET A 31 17.38 4.93 -12.16
C MET A 31 17.04 5.59 -13.52
N GLY A 32 16.44 6.78 -13.54
CA GLY A 32 15.94 7.42 -14.78
C GLY A 32 14.82 6.62 -15.47
N ALA A 33 14.12 5.76 -14.74
CA ALA A 33 13.16 4.81 -15.27
C ALA A 33 11.72 5.30 -15.06
N TRP A 34 11.20 6.03 -16.06
CA TRP A 34 9.86 6.63 -16.01
C TRP A 34 8.69 5.67 -15.66
N PRO A 35 8.68 4.36 -16.04
CA PRO A 35 7.56 3.49 -15.70
C PRO A 35 7.44 3.27 -14.18
N PHE A 36 8.57 3.26 -13.46
CA PHE A 36 8.60 3.11 -12.00
C PHE A 36 8.25 4.40 -11.25
N ILE A 37 8.03 5.51 -11.96
CA ILE A 37 7.49 6.76 -11.42
C ILE A 37 6.00 6.81 -11.69
N VAL A 38 5.60 6.65 -12.96
CA VAL A 38 4.23 6.87 -13.41
C VAL A 38 3.28 5.78 -12.92
N LEU A 39 3.66 4.51 -13.03
CA LEU A 39 2.76 3.40 -12.68
C LEU A 39 2.41 3.37 -11.18
N PRO A 40 3.35 3.48 -10.22
CA PRO A 40 3.01 3.54 -8.81
C PRO A 40 2.09 4.72 -8.48
N LEU A 41 2.32 5.90 -9.06
CA LEU A 41 1.46 7.06 -8.85
C LEU A 41 0.03 6.79 -9.34
N LEU A 42 -0.13 6.25 -10.56
CA LEU A 42 -1.44 5.90 -11.11
C LEU A 42 -2.16 4.88 -10.22
N PHE A 43 -1.48 3.80 -9.83
CA PHE A 43 -2.09 2.78 -8.97
C PHE A 43 -2.39 3.30 -7.55
N GLY A 44 -1.59 4.23 -7.03
CA GLY A 44 -1.85 4.93 -5.77
C GLY A 44 -3.10 5.79 -5.84
N VAL A 45 -3.27 6.58 -6.92
CA VAL A 45 -4.48 7.38 -7.15
C VAL A 45 -5.71 6.49 -7.27
N VAL A 46 -5.63 5.38 -8.01
CA VAL A 46 -6.72 4.41 -8.12
C VAL A 46 -7.06 3.83 -6.75
N CYS A 47 -6.07 3.47 -5.93
CA CYS A 47 -6.29 2.99 -4.56
C CYS A 47 -7.04 4.02 -3.71
N VAL A 48 -6.58 5.28 -3.71
CA VAL A 48 -7.19 6.35 -2.91
C VAL A 48 -8.64 6.60 -3.34
N VAL A 49 -8.87 6.80 -4.64
CA VAL A 49 -10.19 7.12 -5.19
C VAL A 49 -11.17 5.97 -4.98
N SER A 50 -10.75 4.73 -5.27
CA SER A 50 -11.61 3.55 -5.07
C SER A 50 -11.94 3.32 -3.61
N THR A 51 -10.95 3.45 -2.70
CA THR A 51 -11.16 3.28 -1.26
C THR A 51 -12.13 4.32 -0.73
N ILE A 52 -11.95 5.60 -1.06
CA ILE A 52 -12.86 6.67 -0.63
C ILE A 52 -14.27 6.42 -1.17
N ARG A 53 -14.40 6.06 -2.45
CA ARG A 53 -15.70 5.79 -3.08
C ARG A 53 -16.40 4.59 -2.44
N LEU A 54 -15.69 3.49 -2.23
CA LEU A 54 -16.22 2.31 -1.56
C LEU A 54 -16.63 2.63 -0.13
N TYR A 55 -15.86 3.43 0.60
CA TYR A 55 -16.19 3.84 1.97
C TYR A 55 -17.45 4.71 2.04
N THR A 56 -17.70 5.53 1.00
CA THR A 56 -18.95 6.30 0.91
C THR A 56 -20.16 5.46 0.54
N LEU A 57 -19.99 4.41 -0.26
CA LEU A 57 -21.08 3.53 -0.71
C LEU A 57 -21.43 2.46 0.34
N TYR A 58 -20.42 1.90 0.99
CA TYR A 58 -20.53 0.78 1.91
C TYR A 58 -19.85 1.09 3.26
N PRO A 59 -20.31 2.09 4.02
CA PRO A 59 -19.70 2.47 5.29
C PRO A 59 -19.74 1.35 6.34
N GLN A 60 -20.66 0.39 6.17
CA GLN A 60 -20.80 -0.80 7.03
C GLN A 60 -19.57 -1.72 6.93
N SER A 61 -18.93 -1.79 5.75
CA SER A 61 -17.86 -2.73 5.41
C SER A 61 -16.47 -2.09 5.51
N LYS A 62 -16.29 -1.21 6.50
CA LYS A 62 -15.08 -0.39 6.65
C LYS A 62 -13.81 -1.22 6.80
N PHE A 63 -13.86 -2.37 7.49
CA PHE A 63 -12.68 -3.20 7.69
C PHE A 63 -12.31 -3.96 6.41
N THR A 64 -13.30 -4.44 5.66
CA THR A 64 -13.08 -5.03 4.34
C THR A 64 -12.41 -4.04 3.40
N ILE A 65 -12.91 -2.81 3.35
CA ILE A 65 -12.36 -1.76 2.47
C ILE A 65 -10.91 -1.42 2.86
N MET A 66 -10.63 -1.27 4.15
CA MET A 66 -9.25 -1.06 4.63
C MET A 66 -8.36 -2.27 4.33
N GLY A 67 -8.85 -3.49 4.54
CA GLY A 67 -8.13 -4.73 4.26
C GLY A 67 -7.78 -4.87 2.79
N LEU A 68 -8.72 -4.59 1.89
CA LEU A 68 -8.49 -4.57 0.45
C LEU A 68 -7.48 -3.50 0.02
N ALA A 69 -7.52 -2.30 0.62
CA ALA A 69 -6.54 -1.25 0.34
C ALA A 69 -5.13 -1.68 0.78
N ILE A 70 -4.99 -2.31 1.96
CA ILE A 70 -3.71 -2.85 2.43
C ILE A 70 -3.20 -3.92 1.47
N LEU A 71 -4.04 -4.89 1.10
CA LEU A 71 -3.68 -5.96 0.18
C LEU A 71 -3.25 -5.41 -1.19
N TRP A 72 -3.98 -4.43 -1.71
CA TRP A 72 -3.64 -3.76 -2.96
C TRP A 72 -2.24 -3.12 -2.91
N LEU A 73 -1.97 -2.32 -1.88
CA LEU A 73 -0.67 -1.68 -1.69
C LEU A 73 0.45 -2.70 -1.47
N SER A 74 0.18 -3.78 -0.73
CA SER A 74 1.14 -4.89 -0.54
C SER A 74 1.48 -5.59 -1.86
N ILE A 75 0.49 -5.87 -2.72
CA ILE A 75 0.70 -6.49 -4.02
C ILE A 75 1.58 -5.60 -4.90
N LEU A 76 1.29 -4.30 -4.95
CA LEU A 76 2.12 -3.35 -5.70
C LEU A 76 3.55 -3.31 -5.18
N ASN A 77 3.72 -3.27 -3.86
CA ASN A 77 5.04 -3.28 -3.23
C ASN A 77 5.81 -4.56 -3.53
N LEU A 78 5.15 -5.72 -3.55
CA LEU A 78 5.77 -6.98 -3.98
C LEU A 78 6.18 -6.92 -5.46
N ILE A 79 5.28 -6.51 -6.35
CA ILE A 79 5.57 -6.47 -7.80
C ILE A 79 6.75 -5.52 -8.07
N PHE A 80 6.64 -4.26 -7.67
CA PHE A 80 7.68 -3.27 -7.93
C PHE A 80 8.96 -3.56 -7.15
N GLY A 81 8.85 -4.05 -5.91
CA GLY A 81 10.02 -4.44 -5.14
C GLY A 81 10.82 -5.52 -5.84
N ASN A 82 10.19 -6.61 -6.28
CA ASN A 82 10.91 -7.67 -6.99
C ASN A 82 11.45 -7.21 -8.37
N LEU A 83 10.82 -6.22 -9.02
CA LEU A 83 11.32 -5.67 -10.30
C LEU A 83 12.49 -4.70 -10.15
N ILE A 84 12.55 -3.95 -9.04
CA ILE A 84 13.49 -2.84 -8.85
C ILE A 84 14.65 -3.23 -7.93
N TYR A 85 14.45 -4.16 -7.00
CA TYR A 85 15.40 -4.44 -5.91
C TYR A 85 16.83 -4.70 -6.40
N ASP A 86 16.99 -5.53 -7.43
CA ASP A 86 18.32 -5.85 -7.95
C ASP A 86 18.96 -4.66 -8.69
N ARG A 87 18.14 -3.81 -9.30
CA ARG A 87 18.54 -2.61 -10.04
C ARG A 87 18.82 -1.40 -9.16
N LEU A 88 18.38 -1.46 -7.89
CA LEU A 88 18.54 -0.39 -6.92
C LEU A 88 20.03 -0.17 -6.63
N PRO A 89 20.54 1.07 -6.80
CA PRO A 89 21.92 1.38 -6.42
C PRO A 89 22.09 1.29 -4.90
N GLU A 90 23.33 1.04 -4.44
CA GLU A 90 23.63 0.97 -3.01
C GLU A 90 23.42 2.33 -2.32
N ASN A 91 23.70 3.42 -3.04
CA ASN A 91 23.53 4.79 -2.56
C ASN A 91 22.71 5.63 -3.55
N ILE A 92 21.87 6.51 -3.03
CA ILE A 92 21.18 7.56 -3.79
C ILE A 92 21.55 8.90 -3.16
N LEU A 93 22.26 9.77 -3.90
CA LEU A 93 22.72 11.08 -3.40
C LEU A 93 23.47 10.97 -2.06
N ASP A 94 24.41 10.03 -1.98
CA ASP A 94 25.21 9.70 -0.78
C ASP A 94 24.42 9.17 0.43
N VAL A 95 23.13 8.89 0.26
CA VAL A 95 22.29 8.23 1.27
C VAL A 95 22.21 6.73 0.97
N PRO A 96 22.56 5.84 1.93
CA PRO A 96 22.47 4.41 1.73
C PRO A 96 21.02 3.99 1.58
N THR A 97 20.74 3.14 0.58
CA THR A 97 19.38 2.64 0.31
C THR A 97 18.93 1.55 1.27
N GLY A 98 19.83 1.07 2.13
CA GLY A 98 19.56 -0.02 3.08
C GLY A 98 19.50 -1.40 2.43
N LYS A 99 19.76 -1.51 1.12
CA LYS A 99 19.76 -2.78 0.35
C LYS A 99 20.68 -3.84 0.95
N GLU A 100 21.83 -3.46 1.49
CA GLU A 100 22.75 -4.38 2.15
C GLU A 100 22.21 -4.92 3.49
N SER A 101 21.47 -4.09 4.21
CA SER A 101 20.93 -4.45 5.52
C SER A 101 19.63 -5.27 5.42
N PHE A 102 18.87 -5.06 4.36
CA PHE A 102 17.50 -5.55 4.24
C PHE A 102 17.26 -6.29 2.92
N SER A 103 17.66 -7.57 2.89
CA SER A 103 17.56 -8.44 1.71
C SER A 103 16.13 -8.50 1.13
N LEU A 104 16.03 -8.82 -0.17
CA LEU A 104 14.75 -8.97 -0.87
C LEU A 104 13.82 -9.97 -0.17
N LEU A 105 14.37 -11.06 0.39
CA LEU A 105 13.60 -12.02 1.17
C LEU A 105 12.99 -11.36 2.43
N LYS A 106 13.77 -10.58 3.18
CA LYS A 106 13.28 -9.86 4.37
C LYS A 106 12.20 -8.85 3.98
N LEU A 107 12.37 -8.16 2.85
CA LEU A 107 11.36 -7.24 2.30
C LEU A 107 10.06 -7.95 1.94
N ASN A 108 10.14 -9.04 1.18
CA ASN A 108 8.97 -9.81 0.78
C ASN A 108 8.25 -10.39 2.01
N LEU A 109 8.99 -10.88 3.02
CA LEU A 109 8.40 -11.35 4.28
C LEU A 109 7.71 -10.22 5.06
N PHE A 110 8.34 -9.06 5.14
CA PHE A 110 7.75 -7.90 5.82
C PHE A 110 6.45 -7.45 5.13
N ILE A 111 6.45 -7.35 3.79
CA ILE A 111 5.23 -7.05 3.03
C ILE A 111 4.18 -8.15 3.21
N GLY A 112 4.60 -9.42 3.28
CA GLY A 112 3.74 -10.56 3.57
C GLY A 112 3.03 -10.44 4.92
N LEU A 113 3.76 -10.03 5.98
CA LEU A 113 3.16 -9.79 7.30
C LEU A 113 2.14 -8.65 7.27
N ILE A 114 2.41 -7.58 6.53
CA ILE A 114 1.44 -6.49 6.32
C ILE A 114 0.21 -7.00 5.55
N SER A 115 0.41 -7.85 4.55
CA SER A 115 -0.71 -8.43 3.79
C SER A 115 -1.60 -9.31 4.66
N LEU A 116 -1.03 -10.00 5.65
CA LEU A 116 -1.78 -10.81 6.62
C LEU A 116 -2.69 -9.92 7.49
N LEU A 117 -2.23 -8.73 7.88
CA LEU A 117 -3.09 -7.75 8.55
C LEU A 117 -4.28 -7.34 7.67
N GLY A 118 -4.02 -7.06 6.38
CA GLY A 118 -5.07 -6.75 5.41
C GLY A 118 -6.10 -7.88 5.28
N PHE A 119 -5.63 -9.12 5.20
CA PHE A 119 -6.48 -10.30 5.18
C PHE A 119 -7.33 -10.46 6.46
N CYS A 120 -6.73 -10.26 7.63
CA CYS A 120 -7.43 -10.29 8.91
C CYS A 120 -8.57 -9.26 8.97
N PHE A 121 -8.37 -8.05 8.45
CA PHE A 121 -9.43 -7.03 8.40
C PHE A 121 -10.60 -7.43 7.49
N VAL A 122 -10.33 -8.08 6.36
CA VAL A 122 -11.39 -8.65 5.52
C VAL A 122 -12.17 -9.73 6.29
N LEU A 123 -11.47 -10.64 6.97
CA LEU A 123 -12.10 -11.71 7.74
C LEU A 123 -12.98 -11.18 8.88
N VAL A 124 -12.56 -10.11 9.58
CA VAL A 124 -13.35 -9.52 10.68
C VAL A 124 -14.77 -9.16 10.23
N ASP A 125 -14.92 -8.56 9.04
CA ASP A 125 -16.24 -8.21 8.51
C ASP A 125 -17.02 -9.45 8.05
N VAL A 126 -16.37 -10.42 7.41
CA VAL A 126 -17.01 -11.69 7.00
C VAL A 126 -17.60 -12.42 8.21
N PHE A 127 -16.83 -12.56 9.28
CA PHE A 127 -17.29 -13.23 10.50
C PHE A 127 -18.28 -12.39 11.32
N ARG A 128 -18.26 -11.06 11.20
CA ARG A 128 -19.28 -10.19 11.80
C ARG A 128 -20.62 -10.27 11.06
N GLY A 129 -20.60 -10.30 9.73
CA GLY A 129 -21.80 -10.47 8.91
C GLY A 129 -22.55 -11.77 9.24
N ASN A 130 -21.81 -12.85 9.48
CA ASN A 130 -22.37 -14.16 9.83
C ASN A 130 -23.03 -14.25 11.22
N ARG A 131 -22.87 -13.27 12.12
CA ARG A 131 -23.54 -13.27 13.44
C ARG A 131 -24.91 -12.59 13.45
N SER A 132 -25.41 -12.17 12.29
CA SER A 132 -26.68 -11.45 12.15
C SER A 132 -27.79 -12.24 11.45
N ILE A 133 -27.56 -13.55 11.23
CA ILE A 133 -28.53 -14.54 10.72
C ILE A 133 -28.72 -15.59 11.82
#